data_AF-A0A0F9K596-F1
#
_entry.id   AF-A0A0F9K596-F1
#
_cell.length_a   1.000
_cell.length_b   1.000
_cell.length_c   1.000
_cell.angle_alpha   90.00
_cell.angle_beta   90.00
_cell.angle_gamma   90.00
#
_symmetry.space_group_name_H-M   'P 1'
#
loop_
_entity.id
_entity.type
_entity.pdbx_description
1 polymer ?
#
loop_
_entity_poly.entity_id
_entity_poly.type
_entity_poly.pdbx_seq_one_letter_code
_entity_poly.pdbx_strand_id
1 'polypeptide(L)'
;MNTITKEMNKEWHFPKGFKMLVTTMPDGSKWGVAVAEIARNRAEHYAHEFCINDQRSEADVERSLSEDTLPLFEADPDEITDWAENNMNWEDFKEHYLIEGAPATDFQEGWVNGEKTFQTFE
;
A
#
# COMPACT_ATOMS: atom_id res chain seq x y z
N MET A 1 -26.88 8.00 -8.62
CA MET A 1 -25.55 7.50 -9.05
C MET A 1 -24.84 7.00 -7.80
N ASN A 2 -24.40 5.74 -7.81
CA ASN A 2 -23.76 5.10 -6.65
C ASN A 2 -22.31 5.61 -6.52
N THR A 3 -21.80 5.77 -5.30
CA THR A 3 -20.46 6.36 -5.03
C THR A 3 -19.34 5.64 -5.78
N ILE A 4 -19.47 4.31 -5.92
CA ILE A 4 -18.57 3.43 -6.67
C ILE A 4 -18.36 3.92 -8.12
N THR A 5 -19.45 4.30 -8.81
CA THR A 5 -19.38 4.79 -10.21
C THR A 5 -18.63 6.12 -10.37
N LYS A 6 -18.49 6.92 -9.32
CA LYS A 6 -17.72 8.18 -9.39
C LYS A 6 -16.21 7.94 -9.31
N GLU A 7 -15.77 6.95 -8.54
CA GLU A 7 -14.35 6.59 -8.43
C GLU A 7 -13.84 5.93 -9.70
N MET A 8 -14.68 5.13 -10.37
CA MET A 8 -14.35 4.47 -11.65
C MET A 8 -14.07 5.42 -12.82
N ASN A 9 -14.47 6.70 -12.73
CA ASN A 9 -14.28 7.70 -13.79
C ASN A 9 -13.19 8.73 -13.47
N LYS A 10 -12.39 8.51 -12.42
CA LYS A 10 -11.30 9.40 -12.04
C LYS A 10 -10.05 9.01 -12.83
N GLU A 11 -9.61 9.88 -13.74
CA GLU A 11 -8.30 9.74 -14.38
C GLU A 11 -7.20 10.07 -13.36
N TRP A 12 -6.56 9.04 -12.83
CA TRP A 12 -5.44 9.21 -11.92
C TRP A 12 -4.18 9.57 -12.70
N HIS A 13 -3.54 10.66 -12.30
CA HIS A 13 -2.25 11.07 -12.81
C HIS A 13 -1.21 10.76 -11.74
N PHE A 14 -0.50 9.65 -11.91
CA PHE A 14 0.55 9.24 -10.99
C PHE A 14 1.86 9.93 -11.33
N PRO A 15 2.65 10.34 -10.33
CA PRO A 15 3.99 10.86 -10.59
C PRO A 15 4.86 9.75 -11.17
N LYS A 16 5.88 10.14 -11.94
CA LYS A 16 6.90 9.22 -12.41
C LYS A 16 7.56 8.49 -11.23
N GLY A 17 7.75 7.19 -11.36
CA GLY A 17 8.29 6.32 -10.32
C GLY A 17 7.27 5.93 -9.25
N PHE A 18 5.98 6.29 -9.40
CA PHE A 18 4.94 5.82 -8.49
C PHE A 18 4.83 4.30 -8.59
N LYS A 19 4.90 3.61 -7.45
CA LYS A 19 4.87 2.16 -7.35
C LYS A 19 3.64 1.71 -6.58
N MET A 20 2.94 0.72 -7.12
CA MET A 20 1.79 0.07 -6.48
C MET A 20 2.03 -1.40 -6.25
N LEU A 21 1.43 -1.92 -5.19
CA LEU A 21 1.16 -3.33 -5.01
C LEU A 21 -0.23 -3.62 -5.58
N VAL A 22 -0.31 -4.43 -6.62
CA VAL A 22 -1.53 -4.75 -7.35
C VAL A 22 -1.97 -6.16 -6.98
N THR A 23 -3.18 -6.28 -6.45
CA THR A 23 -3.81 -7.54 -6.08
C THR A 23 -4.83 -7.95 -7.14
N THR A 24 -4.74 -9.20 -7.60
CA THR A 24 -5.77 -9.82 -8.44
C THR A 24 -6.85 -10.39 -7.54
N MET A 25 -8.06 -9.85 -7.65
CA MET A 25 -9.23 -10.24 -6.87
C MET A 25 -9.88 -11.52 -7.44
N PRO A 26 -10.74 -12.21 -6.67
CA PRO A 26 -11.43 -13.43 -7.12
C PRO A 26 -12.28 -13.28 -8.39
N ASP A 27 -12.83 -12.09 -8.63
CA ASP A 27 -13.61 -11.77 -9.82
C ASP A 27 -12.73 -11.45 -11.05
N GLY A 28 -11.40 -11.53 -10.90
CA GLY A 28 -10.42 -11.20 -11.91
C GLY A 28 -10.11 -9.71 -12.03
N SER A 29 -10.75 -8.85 -11.24
CA SER A 29 -10.39 -7.42 -11.19
C SER A 29 -9.03 -7.23 -10.53
N LYS A 30 -8.30 -6.20 -10.95
CA LYS A 30 -6.99 -5.83 -10.38
C LYS A 30 -7.10 -4.52 -9.66
N TRP A 31 -6.64 -4.49 -8.42
CA TRP A 31 -6.66 -3.31 -7.58
C TRP A 31 -5.29 -2.99 -7.02
N GLY A 32 -4.88 -1.74 -7.16
CA GLY A 32 -3.62 -1.22 -6.66
C GLY A 32 -3.79 -0.46 -5.35
N VAL A 33 -2.81 -0.60 -4.47
CA VAL A 33 -2.56 0.29 -3.33
C VAL A 33 -1.15 0.86 -3.44
N ALA A 34 -0.93 2.06 -2.92
CA ALA A 34 0.37 2.73 -3.01
C ALA A 34 1.41 2.04 -2.10
N VAL A 35 2.58 1.70 -2.64
CA VAL A 35 3.69 1.17 -1.82
C VAL A 35 4.13 2.18 -0.75
N ALA A 36 3.96 3.48 -1.03
CA ALA A 36 4.24 4.54 -0.06
C ALA A 36 3.34 4.47 1.20
N GLU A 37 2.08 4.03 1.07
CA GLU A 37 1.20 3.85 2.23
C GLU A 37 1.64 2.65 3.07
N ILE A 38 2.06 1.56 2.43
CA ILE A 38 2.63 0.37 3.10
C ILE A 38 3.91 0.75 3.85
N ALA A 39 4.82 1.46 3.18
CA ALA A 39 6.08 1.92 3.77
C ALA A 39 5.82 2.84 4.97
N ARG A 40 4.87 3.76 4.85
CA ARG A 40 4.50 4.63 5.97
C ARG A 40 3.91 3.85 7.13
N ASN A 41 3.03 2.88 6.88
CA ASN A 41 2.45 2.04 7.93
C ASN A 41 3.54 1.27 8.70
N ARG A 42 4.48 0.64 8.00
CA ARG A 42 5.63 -0.04 8.62
C ARG A 42 6.52 0.94 9.40
N ALA A 43 6.83 2.09 8.81
CA ALA A 43 7.63 3.12 9.48
C ALA A 43 6.95 3.62 10.76
N GLU A 44 5.63 3.79 10.73
CA GLU A 44 4.83 4.19 11.88
C GLU A 44 4.89 3.16 13.02
N HIS A 45 4.91 1.85 12.69
CA HIS A 45 5.08 0.77 13.65
C HIS A 45 6.46 0.82 14.34
N TYR A 46 7.54 0.95 13.56
CA TYR A 46 8.91 0.93 14.08
C TYR A 46 9.47 2.29 14.52
N ALA A 47 8.71 3.38 14.38
CA ALA A 47 9.13 4.72 14.80
C ALA A 47 9.63 4.80 16.25
N HIS A 48 9.11 3.94 17.13
CA HIS A 48 9.52 3.89 18.53
C HIS A 48 11.01 3.52 18.73
N GLU A 49 11.63 2.81 17.78
CA GLU A 49 13.07 2.48 17.82
C GLU A 49 13.97 3.70 17.59
N PHE A 50 13.41 4.80 17.08
CA PHE A 50 14.12 6.03 16.75
C PHE A 50 13.88 7.16 17.76
N CYS A 51 12.94 6.97 18.69
CA CYS A 51 12.54 7.93 19.69
C CYS A 51 13.66 8.22 20.71
N ILE A 52 13.71 9.47 21.17
CA ILE A 52 14.52 9.85 22.33
C ILE A 52 13.55 10.14 23.49
N ASN A 53 13.67 9.39 24.59
CA ASN A 53 12.85 9.49 25.81
C ASN A 53 11.39 9.02 25.68
N ASP A 54 11.13 7.94 24.94
CA ASP A 54 9.81 7.29 24.80
C ASP A 54 8.67 8.20 24.30
N GLN A 55 8.99 9.36 23.72
CA GLN A 55 8.03 10.27 23.10
C GLN A 55 8.16 10.20 21.58
N ARG A 56 7.14 9.59 20.95
CA ARG A 56 7.04 9.49 19.49
C ARG A 56 6.64 10.81 18.86
N SER A 57 7.38 11.22 17.85
CA SER A 57 7.14 12.38 17.01
C SER A 57 7.06 11.98 15.54
N GLU A 58 6.59 12.90 14.69
CA GLU A 58 6.62 12.70 13.23
C GLU A 58 8.05 12.52 12.71
N ALA A 59 9.03 13.19 13.33
CA ALA A 59 10.43 13.04 12.95
C ALA A 59 10.93 11.61 13.16
N ASP A 60 10.41 10.89 14.15
CA ASP A 60 10.78 9.48 14.39
C ASP A 60 10.18 8.56 13.34
N VAL A 61 8.97 8.86 12.84
CA VAL A 61 8.36 8.16 11.70
C VAL A 61 9.18 8.39 10.44
N GLU A 62 9.57 9.63 10.15
CA GLU A 62 10.39 9.95 8.97
C GLU A 62 11.78 9.31 9.04
N ARG A 63 12.38 9.19 10.23
CA ARG A 63 13.62 8.44 10.42
C ARG A 63 13.43 6.94 10.21
N SER A 64 12.40 6.34 10.82
CA SER A 64 12.04 4.94 10.58
C SER A 64 11.75 4.65 9.10
N LEU A 65 11.15 5.61 8.39
CA LEU A 65 10.90 5.50 6.96
C LEU A 65 12.20 5.55 6.15
N SER A 66 13.04 6.54 6.37
CA SER A 66 14.22 6.82 5.54
C SER A 66 15.47 6.01 5.91
N GLU A 67 15.66 5.68 7.19
CA GLU A 67 16.84 4.96 7.70
C GLU A 67 16.63 3.44 7.74
N ASP A 68 15.39 2.94 7.75
CA ASP A 68 15.08 1.51 7.85
C ASP A 68 14.12 1.01 6.75
N THR A 69 12.89 1.52 6.70
CA THR A 69 11.83 0.93 5.86
C THR A 69 12.11 1.04 4.35
N LEU A 70 12.47 2.23 3.85
CA LEU A 70 12.76 2.41 2.43
C LEU A 70 14.02 1.63 2.00
N PRO A 71 15.16 1.66 2.73
CA PRO A 71 16.30 0.80 2.45
C PRO A 71 15.96 -0.69 2.42
N LEU A 72 15.12 -1.17 3.35
CA LEU A 72 14.68 -2.56 3.36
C LEU A 72 13.88 -2.89 2.11
N PHE A 73 12.87 -2.09 1.77
CA PHE A 73 12.01 -2.31 0.60
C PHE A 73 12.77 -2.21 -0.74
N GLU A 74 13.85 -1.43 -0.79
CA GLU A 74 14.73 -1.36 -1.97
C GLU A 74 15.60 -2.61 -2.08
N ALA A 75 16.15 -3.08 -0.95
CA ALA A 75 17.01 -4.26 -0.91
C ALA A 75 16.22 -5.58 -1.10
N ASP A 76 15.00 -5.64 -0.57
CA ASP A 76 14.13 -6.79 -0.61
C ASP A 76 12.66 -6.37 -0.83
N PRO A 77 12.19 -6.32 -2.09
CA PRO A 77 10.81 -5.98 -2.40
C PRO A 77 9.77 -6.97 -1.84
N ASP A 78 10.16 -8.19 -1.49
CA ASP A 78 9.21 -9.19 -0.95
C ASP A 78 8.73 -8.77 0.46
N GLU A 79 9.53 -8.01 1.20
CA GLU A 79 9.17 -7.40 2.50
C GLU A 79 7.97 -6.43 2.38
N ILE A 80 7.74 -5.83 1.21
CA ILE A 80 6.56 -4.99 0.98
C ILE A 80 5.30 -5.85 1.07
N THR A 81 5.33 -7.03 0.44
CA THR A 81 4.19 -7.94 0.37
C THR A 81 3.97 -8.60 1.73
N ASP A 82 5.04 -9.10 2.36
CA ASP A 82 4.97 -9.72 3.69
C ASP A 82 4.39 -8.77 4.74
N TRP A 83 4.87 -7.52 4.78
CA TRP A 83 4.33 -6.52 5.69
C TRP A 83 2.85 -6.26 5.43
N ALA A 84 2.49 -6.04 4.16
CA ALA A 84 1.14 -5.69 3.75
C ALA A 84 0.13 -6.81 4.08
N GLU A 85 0.48 -8.07 3.85
CA GLU A 85 -0.40 -9.22 4.12
C GLU A 85 -0.56 -9.51 5.61
N ASN A 86 0.53 -9.42 6.37
CA ASN A 86 0.55 -9.87 7.76
C ASN A 86 0.20 -8.75 8.77
N ASN A 87 0.31 -7.48 8.38
CA ASN A 87 0.16 -6.35 9.31
C ASN A 87 -0.86 -5.30 8.86
N MET A 88 -1.43 -5.41 7.67
CA MET A 88 -2.43 -4.46 7.15
C MET A 88 -3.68 -5.17 6.63
N ASN A 89 -4.82 -4.54 6.83
CA ASN A 89 -6.10 -4.89 6.24
C ASN A 89 -6.41 -3.97 5.06
N TRP A 90 -7.37 -4.38 4.21
CA TRP A 90 -7.81 -3.55 3.09
C TRP A 90 -8.28 -2.16 3.54
N GLU A 91 -8.89 -2.04 4.72
CA GLU A 91 -9.38 -0.78 5.27
C GLU A 91 -8.29 0.17 5.81
N ASP A 92 -7.05 -0.30 5.95
CA ASP A 92 -5.94 0.55 6.41
C ASP A 92 -5.46 1.53 5.33
N PHE A 93 -5.78 1.25 4.07
CA PHE A 93 -5.44 2.14 2.94
C PHE A 93 -6.46 3.25 2.78
N LYS A 94 -5.97 4.47 2.59
CA LYS A 94 -6.80 5.66 2.39
C LYS A 94 -7.33 5.72 0.96
N GLU A 95 -6.54 5.25 0.00
CA GLU A 95 -6.91 5.20 -1.41
C GLU A 95 -6.64 3.81 -2.00
N HIS A 96 -7.60 3.35 -2.81
CA HIS A 96 -7.48 2.13 -3.61
C HIS A 96 -7.75 2.49 -5.07
N TYR A 97 -7.04 1.83 -5.98
CA TYR A 97 -7.11 2.16 -7.40
C TYR A 97 -7.54 0.93 -8.19
N LEU A 98 -8.72 0.97 -8.82
CA LEU A 98 -9.10 -0.04 -9.80
C LEU A 98 -8.21 0.09 -11.05
N ILE A 99 -7.44 -0.96 -11.34
CA ILE A 99 -6.49 -1.00 -12.46
C ILE A 99 -7.11 -1.68 -13.68
N GLU A 100 -7.84 -2.78 -13.46
CA GLU A 100 -8.46 -3.56 -14.53
C GLU A 100 -9.73 -4.27 -14.01
N GLY A 101 -10.78 -4.38 -14.84
CA GLY A 101 -11.98 -5.17 -14.53
C GLY A 101 -13.17 -4.39 -13.94
N ALA A 102 -14.15 -5.12 -13.43
CA ALA A 102 -15.38 -4.59 -12.82
C ALA A 102 -15.31 -4.71 -11.28
N PRO A 103 -15.94 -3.80 -10.51
CA PRO A 103 -15.61 -3.61 -9.09
C PRO A 103 -16.45 -4.44 -8.09
N ALA A 104 -16.69 -5.73 -8.34
CA ALA A 104 -17.63 -6.50 -7.52
C ALA A 104 -17.04 -7.81 -6.97
N THR A 105 -16.33 -7.70 -5.83
CA THR A 105 -15.78 -8.86 -5.11
C THR A 105 -15.64 -8.61 -3.60
N ASP A 106 -15.25 -9.66 -2.87
CA ASP A 106 -14.80 -9.61 -1.48
C ASP A 106 -13.35 -9.10 -1.42
N PHE A 107 -13.18 -7.82 -1.10
CA PHE A 107 -11.89 -7.15 -1.10
C PHE A 107 -10.92 -7.69 -0.05
N GLN A 108 -11.41 -8.13 1.11
CA GLN A 108 -10.53 -8.63 2.16
C GLN A 108 -10.02 -10.03 1.82
N GLU A 109 -10.87 -10.89 1.27
CA GLU A 109 -10.44 -12.21 0.79
C GLU A 109 -9.40 -12.09 -0.31
N GLY A 110 -9.64 -11.19 -1.29
CA GLY A 110 -8.69 -10.91 -2.35
C GLY A 110 -7.40 -10.30 -1.83
N TRP A 111 -7.46 -9.38 -0.87
CA TRP A 111 -6.28 -8.80 -0.24
C TRP A 111 -5.39 -9.86 0.41
N VAL A 112 -5.98 -10.80 1.16
CA VAL A 112 -5.23 -11.83 1.87
C VAL A 112 -4.70 -12.91 0.93
N ASN A 113 -5.53 -13.41 0.00
CA ASN A 113 -5.21 -14.62 -0.78
C ASN A 113 -4.92 -14.37 -2.27
N GLY A 114 -5.18 -13.16 -2.77
CA GLY A 114 -5.02 -12.81 -4.17
C GLY A 114 -3.56 -12.70 -4.58
N GLU A 115 -3.29 -13.03 -5.85
CA GLU A 115 -1.96 -12.88 -6.46
C GLU A 115 -1.55 -11.41 -6.47
N LYS A 116 -0.34 -11.11 -6.00
CA LYS A 116 0.20 -9.76 -5.91
C LYS A 116 1.34 -9.54 -6.89
N THR A 117 1.33 -8.37 -7.51
CA THR A 117 2.36 -7.93 -8.46
C THR A 117 2.70 -6.46 -8.24
N PHE A 118 3.87 -6.02 -8.70
CA PHE A 118 4.23 -4.61 -8.66
C PHE A 118 3.96 -3.93 -10.00
N GLN A 119 3.40 -2.73 -9.95
CA GLN A 119 3.27 -1.85 -11.10
C GLN A 119 3.95 -0.51 -10.82
N THR A 120 4.80 -0.07 -11.75
CA THR A 120 5.46 1.24 -11.71
C THR A 120 4.97 2.10 -12.85
N PHE A 121 4.71 3.38 -12.59
CA PHE A 121 4.28 4.35 -13.61
C PHE A 121 5.47 5.25 -14.00
N GLU A 122 5.75 5.34 -15.30
CA GLU A 122 6.91 6.02 -15.88
C GLU A 122 6.57 7.31 -16.62
#